data_AF-A0A4R2KCH3-F1
#
_entry.id   AF-A0A4R2KCH3-F1
#
_cell.length_a   1.000
_cell.length_b   1.000
_cell.length_c   1.000
_cell.angle_alpha   90.00
_cell.angle_beta   90.00
_cell.angle_gamma   90.00
#
_symmetry.space_group_name_H-M   'P 1'
#
loop_
_entity.id
_entity.type
_entity.pdbx_description
1 polymer ?
#
loop_
_entity_poly.entity_id
_entity_poly.type
_entity_poly.pdbx_seq_one_letter_code
_entity_poly.pdbx_strand_id
1 'polypeptide(L)'
;MNFEDMTTEYNTLNRIHVHFSAYKNSTLSPYVLTNFAKEAFGYKLSNPLDIAFCMQCLQKEEAMSKELIINYIAARLEIDYKDYSNEKLYKFLVEILKEIKSSKGMKRDRNYLSKRILVD
;
A
#
# COMPACT_ATOMS: atom_id res chain seq x y z
N MET A 1 -1.03 2.33 14.96
CA MET A 1 -0.05 2.91 14.02
C MET A 1 -0.75 3.16 12.70
N ASN A 2 -0.76 4.40 12.22
CA ASN A 2 -1.29 4.71 10.89
C ASN A 2 -0.19 4.53 9.84
N PHE A 3 -0.54 4.18 8.62
CA PHE A 3 0.40 4.07 7.50
C PHE A 3 1.18 5.36 7.23
N GLU A 4 0.55 6.52 7.48
CA GLU A 4 1.19 7.83 7.35
C GLU A 4 2.29 8.05 8.40
N ASP A 5 2.15 7.47 9.60
CA ASP A 5 3.14 7.57 10.67
C ASP A 5 4.41 6.76 10.35
N MET A 6 4.33 5.78 9.44
CA MET A 6 5.46 4.96 8.99
C MET A 6 6.48 5.76 8.16
N THR A 7 6.14 6.98 7.72
CA THR A 7 7.09 7.86 7.00
C THR A 7 8.34 8.12 7.85
N THR A 8 8.17 8.33 9.16
CA THR A 8 9.26 8.62 10.10
C THR A 8 10.13 7.39 10.36
N GLU A 9 9.51 6.21 10.44
CA GLU A 9 10.20 4.93 10.63
C GLU A 9 10.91 4.48 9.35
N TYR A 10 10.27 4.61 8.19
CA TYR A 10 10.86 4.30 6.88
C TYR A 10 12.07 5.18 6.59
N ASN A 11 11.99 6.49 6.87
CA ASN A 11 13.14 7.39 6.72
C ASN A 11 14.32 6.97 7.60
N THR A 12 14.04 6.47 8.81
CA THR A 12 15.06 6.00 9.76
C THR A 12 15.64 4.64 9.33
N LEU A 13 14.80 3.68 8.96
CA LEU A 13 15.21 2.34 8.50
C LEU A 13 15.97 2.40 7.17
N ASN A 14 15.52 3.20 6.21
CA ASN A 14 16.20 3.37 4.94
C ASN A 14 17.62 3.92 5.19
N ARG A 15 17.79 4.95 6.04
CA ARG A 15 19.10 5.49 6.45
C ARG A 15 20.04 4.45 7.07
N ILE A 16 19.52 3.53 7.87
CA ILE A 16 20.31 2.46 8.51
C ILE A 16 20.70 1.36 7.49
N HIS A 17 19.86 1.07 6.50
CA HIS A 17 20.05 -0.02 5.53
C HIS A 17 20.62 0.41 4.15
N VAL A 18 20.96 1.69 3.94
CA VAL A 18 21.44 2.22 2.64
C VAL A 18 22.69 1.53 2.10
N HIS A 19 23.54 0.90 2.92
CA HIS A 19 24.78 0.30 2.42
C HIS A 19 24.61 -1.07 1.73
N PHE A 20 23.43 -1.71 1.79
CA PHE A 20 23.25 -3.08 1.25
C PHE A 20 22.10 -3.24 0.25
N SER A 21 21.29 -2.19 0.03
CA SER A 21 20.13 -2.22 -0.88
C SER A 21 20.51 -1.95 -2.35
N ALA A 22 21.80 -1.77 -2.66
CA ALA A 22 22.34 -1.54 -4.01
C ALA A 22 22.46 -2.81 -4.87
N TYR A 23 22.25 -4.01 -4.32
CA TYR A 23 22.28 -5.25 -5.10
C TYR A 23 20.87 -5.64 -5.55
N LYS A 24 20.51 -5.18 -6.76
CA LYS A 24 19.37 -5.63 -7.60
C LYS A 24 18.02 -5.80 -6.90
N ASN A 25 17.08 -4.92 -7.23
CA ASN A 25 15.63 -5.15 -7.08
C ASN A 25 15.05 -5.12 -5.65
N SER A 26 15.64 -4.38 -4.70
CA SER A 26 14.94 -4.13 -3.43
C SER A 26 13.77 -3.18 -3.67
N THR A 27 12.55 -3.72 -3.66
CA THR A 27 11.29 -2.97 -3.86
C THR A 27 10.80 -2.42 -2.52
N LEU A 28 9.54 -1.95 -2.43
CA LEU A 28 8.96 -1.62 -1.12
C LEU A 28 8.88 -2.87 -0.25
N SER A 29 9.24 -2.73 1.03
CA SER A 29 9.12 -3.80 2.02
C SER A 29 7.68 -4.39 2.02
N PRO A 30 7.53 -5.72 2.08
CA PRO A 30 6.22 -6.36 2.21
C PRO A 30 5.37 -5.74 3.32
N TYR A 31 6.01 -5.37 4.44
CA TYR A 31 5.35 -4.73 5.58
C TYR A 31 4.65 -3.42 5.18
N VAL A 32 5.30 -2.58 4.36
CA VAL A 32 4.71 -1.33 3.86
C VAL A 32 3.47 -1.63 3.02
N LEU A 33 3.56 -2.56 2.07
CA LEU A 33 2.46 -2.90 1.17
C LEU A 33 1.28 -3.55 1.91
N THR A 34 1.56 -4.45 2.85
CA THR A 34 0.54 -5.05 3.72
C THR A 34 -0.17 -3.99 4.56
N ASN A 35 0.57 -3.01 5.11
CA ASN A 35 -0.04 -1.98 5.95
C ASN A 35 -0.89 -1.00 5.14
N PHE A 36 -0.42 -0.61 3.93
CA PHE A 36 -1.23 0.11 2.95
C PHE A 36 -2.56 -0.61 2.68
N ALA A 37 -2.50 -1.91 2.33
CA ALA A 37 -3.68 -2.68 1.97
C ALA A 37 -4.67 -2.84 3.14
N LYS A 38 -4.16 -3.15 4.36
CA LYS A 38 -4.99 -3.25 5.56
C LYS A 38 -5.71 -1.94 5.86
N GLU A 39 -5.03 -0.82 5.74
CA GLU A 39 -5.62 0.49 5.98
C GLU A 39 -6.65 0.84 4.90
N ALA A 40 -6.32 0.60 3.62
CA ALA A 40 -7.21 0.82 2.49
C ALA A 40 -8.53 0.01 2.61
N PHE A 41 -8.45 -1.27 3.01
CA PHE A 41 -9.63 -2.11 3.25
C PHE A 41 -10.47 -1.68 4.47
N GLY A 42 -9.91 -0.85 5.37
CA GLY A 42 -10.67 -0.21 6.44
C GLY A 42 -11.69 0.82 5.92
N TYR A 43 -11.53 1.26 4.67
CA TYR A 43 -12.43 2.16 3.98
C TYR A 43 -13.19 1.42 2.87
N LYS A 44 -14.19 2.10 2.28
CA LYS A 44 -14.94 1.54 1.14
C LYS A 44 -14.13 1.73 -0.14
N LEU A 45 -13.46 0.67 -0.59
CA LEU A 45 -12.83 0.62 -1.91
C LEU A 45 -13.89 0.50 -3.00
N SER A 46 -13.99 1.50 -3.87
CA SER A 46 -14.89 1.51 -5.03
C SER A 46 -14.14 1.26 -6.35
N ASN A 47 -12.84 1.53 -6.39
CA ASN A 47 -12.01 1.32 -7.57
C ASN A 47 -11.55 -0.15 -7.65
N PRO A 48 -11.85 -0.88 -8.74
CA PRO A 48 -11.40 -2.26 -8.92
C PRO A 48 -9.88 -2.45 -8.88
N LEU A 49 -9.09 -1.47 -9.34
CA LEU A 49 -7.63 -1.52 -9.27
C LEU A 49 -7.15 -1.50 -7.82
N ASP A 50 -7.74 -0.66 -6.97
CA ASP A 50 -7.40 -0.58 -5.55
C ASP A 50 -7.72 -1.91 -4.85
N ILE A 51 -8.86 -2.53 -5.17
CA ILE A 51 -9.24 -3.84 -4.63
C ILE A 51 -8.24 -4.92 -5.04
N ALA A 52 -7.94 -5.04 -6.34
CA ALA A 52 -7.04 -6.06 -6.86
C ALA A 52 -5.62 -5.93 -6.29
N PHE A 53 -5.09 -4.70 -6.26
CA PHE A 53 -3.76 -4.43 -5.73
C PHE A 53 -3.69 -4.72 -4.21
N CYS A 54 -4.68 -4.28 -3.44
CA CYS A 54 -4.72 -4.56 -2.00
C CYS A 54 -4.82 -6.07 -1.72
N MET A 55 -5.59 -6.84 -2.49
CA MET A 55 -5.63 -8.30 -2.35
C MET A 55 -4.26 -8.93 -2.60
N GLN A 56 -3.54 -8.51 -3.64
CA GLN A 56 -2.19 -9.01 -3.94
C GLN A 56 -1.18 -8.66 -2.82
N CYS A 57 -1.30 -7.48 -2.21
CA CYS A 57 -0.48 -7.06 -1.08
C CYS A 57 -0.71 -7.88 0.20
N LEU A 58 -1.91 -8.49 0.35
CA LEU A 58 -2.25 -9.33 1.50
C LEU A 58 -1.99 -10.82 1.28
N GLN A 59 -2.00 -11.27 0.02
CA GLN A 59 -1.82 -12.69 -0.30
C GLN A 59 -0.36 -13.14 -0.22
N LYS A 60 0.60 -12.24 -0.47
CA LYS A 60 2.02 -12.59 -0.53
C LYS A 60 2.73 -12.27 0.78
N GLU A 61 3.46 -13.25 1.31
CA GLU A 61 4.45 -13.04 2.39
C GLU A 61 5.78 -12.51 1.82
N GLU A 62 5.99 -12.63 0.50
CA GLU A 62 7.20 -12.19 -0.21
C GLU A 62 7.08 -10.79 -0.82
N ALA A 63 8.23 -10.21 -1.17
CA ALA A 63 8.32 -8.90 -1.82
C ALA A 63 7.61 -8.88 -3.18
N MET A 64 6.76 -7.86 -3.38
CA MET A 64 6.12 -7.61 -4.67
C MET A 64 7.12 -7.03 -5.68
N SER A 65 6.97 -7.37 -6.96
CA SER A 65 7.83 -6.79 -8.01
C SER A 65 7.60 -5.28 -8.14
N LYS A 66 8.68 -4.54 -8.41
CA LYS A 66 8.65 -3.08 -8.52
C LYS A 66 7.74 -2.64 -9.67
N GLU A 67 7.82 -3.37 -10.78
CA GLU A 67 7.00 -3.17 -11.96
C GLU A 67 5.51 -3.23 -11.66
N LEU A 68 5.05 -4.20 -10.86
CA LEU A 68 3.64 -4.31 -10.49
C LEU A 68 3.17 -3.10 -9.67
N ILE A 69 4.02 -2.62 -8.75
CA ILE A 69 3.74 -1.41 -7.95
C ILE A 69 3.68 -0.17 -8.87
N ILE A 70 4.63 -0.02 -9.79
CA ILE A 70 4.66 1.10 -10.74
C ILE A 70 3.42 1.06 -11.66
N ASN A 71 3.07 -0.11 -12.19
CA ASN A 71 1.90 -0.27 -13.06
C ASN A 71 0.60 0.12 -12.34
N TYR A 72 0.43 -0.31 -11.09
CA TYR A 72 -0.71 0.11 -10.27
C TYR A 72 -0.74 1.62 -10.09
N ILE A 73 0.38 2.23 -9.69
CA ILE A 73 0.47 3.69 -9.45
C ILE A 73 0.19 4.47 -10.73
N ALA A 74 0.83 4.10 -11.84
CA ALA A 74 0.67 4.75 -13.13
C ALA A 74 -0.79 4.72 -13.60
N ALA A 75 -1.44 3.56 -13.49
CA ALA A 75 -2.85 3.42 -13.82
C ALA A 75 -3.77 4.19 -12.85
N ARG A 76 -3.47 4.20 -11.55
CA ARG A 76 -4.35 4.77 -10.53
C ARG A 76 -4.30 6.30 -10.45
N LEU A 77 -3.14 6.89 -10.74
CA LEU A 77 -2.89 8.34 -10.76
C LEU A 77 -2.87 8.93 -12.17
N GLU A 78 -3.08 8.12 -13.21
CA GLU A 78 -3.02 8.53 -14.62
C GLU A 78 -1.69 9.24 -14.98
N ILE A 79 -0.58 8.72 -14.45
CA ILE A 79 0.78 9.22 -14.70
C ILE A 79 1.57 8.23 -15.55
N ASP A 80 2.64 8.71 -16.18
CA ASP A 80 3.52 7.86 -16.98
C ASP A 80 4.14 6.72 -16.16
N TYR A 81 4.29 5.56 -16.79
CA TYR A 81 5.16 4.50 -16.29
C TYR A 81 6.62 4.96 -16.37
N LYS A 82 7.30 5.03 -15.22
CA LYS A 82 8.73 5.36 -15.11
C LYS A 82 9.37 4.54 -14.00
N ASP A 83 10.69 4.37 -14.07
CA ASP A 83 11.43 3.74 -12.97
C ASP A 83 11.56 4.71 -11.78
N TYR A 84 10.58 4.69 -10.89
CA TYR A 84 10.53 5.55 -9.72
C TYR A 84 11.41 5.03 -8.57
N SER A 85 12.00 5.92 -7.77
CA SER A 85 12.67 5.52 -6.52
C SER A 85 11.64 4.96 -5.51
N ASN A 86 12.09 4.13 -4.57
CA ASN A 86 11.20 3.56 -3.55
C ASN A 86 10.53 4.66 -2.70
N GLU A 87 11.23 5.76 -2.41
CA GLU A 87 10.66 6.92 -1.73
C GLU A 87 9.50 7.52 -2.53
N LYS A 88 9.64 7.63 -3.85
CA LYS A 88 8.60 8.18 -4.71
C LYS A 88 7.41 7.23 -4.85
N LEU A 89 7.65 5.92 -4.95
CA LEU A 89 6.59 4.90 -4.88
C LEU A 89 5.80 5.00 -3.58
N TYR A 90 6.48 5.12 -2.43
CA TYR A 90 5.82 5.29 -1.14
C TYR A 90 4.96 6.55 -1.09
N LYS A 91 5.47 7.69 -1.56
CA LYS A 91 4.71 8.95 -1.61
C LYS A 91 3.43 8.84 -2.45
N PHE A 92 3.50 8.19 -3.61
CA PHE A 92 2.31 7.94 -4.43
C PHE A 92 1.28 7.02 -3.74
N LEU A 93 1.73 5.97 -3.05
CA LEU A 93 0.82 5.13 -2.26
C LEU A 93 0.15 5.90 -1.12
N VAL A 94 0.87 6.82 -0.47
CA VAL A 94 0.27 7.72 0.55
C VAL A 94 -0.80 8.62 -0.08
N GLU A 95 -0.55 9.17 -1.26
CA GLU A 95 -1.52 10.01 -1.99
C GLU A 95 -2.78 9.23 -2.35
N ILE A 96 -2.63 8.04 -2.95
CA ILE A 96 -3.76 7.16 -3.27
C ILE A 96 -4.55 6.79 -2.00
N LEU A 97 -3.88 6.48 -0.89
CA LEU A 97 -4.55 6.17 0.37
C LEU A 97 -5.34 7.38 0.90
N LYS A 98 -4.83 8.60 0.77
CA LYS A 98 -5.55 9.83 1.11
C LYS A 98 -6.79 10.03 0.24
N GLU A 99 -6.69 9.77 -1.06
CA GLU A 99 -7.86 9.79 -1.95
C GLU A 99 -8.93 8.81 -1.47
N ILE A 100 -8.56 7.55 -1.24
CA ILE A 100 -9.44 6.47 -0.73
C ILE A 100 -10.16 6.91 0.55
N LYS A 101 -9.44 7.58 1.47
CA LYS A 101 -10.02 8.10 2.72
C LYS A 101 -10.98 9.27 2.48
N SER A 102 -10.65 10.17 1.55
CA SER A 102 -11.39 11.41 1.29
C SER A 102 -12.65 11.22 0.46
N SER A 103 -12.70 10.17 -0.38
CA SER A 103 -13.82 9.88 -1.29
C SER A 103 -15.03 9.31 -0.53
N LYS A 104 -15.59 10.09 0.42
CA LYS A 104 -16.82 9.89 1.21
C LYS A 104 -17.19 8.43 1.52
N GLY A 105 -16.19 7.59 1.75
CA GLY A 105 -16.36 6.19 2.12
C GLY A 105 -16.50 6.13 3.63
N MET A 106 -17.74 6.03 4.11
CA MET A 106 -18.03 5.70 5.50
C MET A 106 -17.11 4.54 5.91
N LYS A 107 -16.30 4.71 6.97
CA LYS A 107 -15.42 3.64 7.48
C LYS A 107 -16.26 2.37 7.57
N ARG A 108 -15.75 1.26 7.04
CA ARG A 108 -16.50 -0.01 7.12
C ARG A 108 -16.67 -0.31 8.60
N ASP A 109 -17.91 -0.50 9.04
CA ASP A 109 -18.16 -0.92 10.41
C ASP A 109 -17.53 -2.31 10.61
N ARG A 110 -16.40 -2.35 11.33
CA ARG A 110 -15.68 -3.59 11.63
C ARG A 110 -16.57 -4.58 12.39
N ASN A 111 -17.61 -4.11 13.10
CA ASN A 111 -18.55 -4.98 13.80
C ASN A 111 -19.45 -5.79 12.86
N TYR A 112 -19.65 -5.34 11.62
CA TYR A 112 -20.48 -6.06 10.65
C TYR A 112 -19.75 -7.29 10.07
N LEU A 113 -18.43 -7.24 9.94
CA LEU A 113 -17.62 -8.39 9.50
C LEU A 113 -17.45 -9.43 10.62
N SER A 114 -17.16 -9.00 11.85
CA SER A 114 -17.01 -9.93 12.99
C SER A 114 -18.32 -10.64 13.34
N LYS A 115 -19.48 -10.01 13.16
CA LYS A 115 -20.79 -10.66 13.32
C LYS A 115 -21.08 -11.75 12.29
N ARG A 116 -20.50 -11.69 11.08
CA ARG A 116 -20.72 -12.73 10.05
C ARG A 116 -19.82 -13.95 10.24
N ILE A 117 -18.70 -13.79 10.94
CA ILE A 117 -17.75 -14.89 11.23
C ILE A 117 -18.22 -15.71 12.45
N LEU A 118 -19.06 -15.13 13.31
CA LEU A 118 -19.65 -15.80 14.48
C LEU A 118 -20.97 -16.54 14.18
N VAL A 119 -21.36 -16.64 12.91
CA VAL A 119 -22.54 -17.40 12.47
C VAL A 119 -22.03 -18.53 11.56
N ASP A 120 -21.30 -19.45 12.14
CA ASP A 120 -21.09 -20.85 11.71
C ASP A 120 -20.52 -21.66 12.88
#